data_AF-A0A2D4YDF7-F1
#
_entry.id   AF-A0A2D4YDF7-F1
#
_cell.length_a   1.000
_cell.length_b   1.000
_cell.length_c   1.000
_cell.angle_alpha   90.00
_cell.angle_beta   90.00
_cell.angle_gamma   90.00
#
_symmetry.space_group_name_H-M   'P 1'
#
loop_
_entity.id
_entity.type
_entity.pdbx_description
1 polymer ?
#
loop_
_entity_poly.entity_id
_entity_poly.type
_entity_poly.pdbx_seq_one_letter_code
_entity_poly.pdbx_strand_id
1 'polypeptide(L)'
;MTATETKLKGCFIIEPSVFQDDRGYFFESYNQQTFNNLIGKLVNFVQDNESFSSRGVIRGLHFQEGEFAQAKLVRVIKGSVLDVAVDIRKDSPTFGQHIAIELTEENKRQLFVPRGFAHGFSVLSDTAIFSYKCDNFYNKNAEAGILYNDQSLNIDWKIKPEEAQLSEKDIILPTLEVYFK
;
A
#
# COMPACT_ATOMS: atom_id res chain seq x y z
N MET A 1 -18.14 6.02 -6.89
CA MET A 1 -17.05 5.35 -6.15
C MET A 1 -17.62 4.12 -5.47
N THR A 2 -16.90 3.00 -5.47
CA THR A 2 -17.25 1.77 -4.75
C THR A 2 -16.08 1.34 -3.88
N ALA A 3 -16.36 0.59 -2.81
CA ALA A 3 -15.36 -0.03 -1.97
C ALA A 3 -15.64 -1.53 -1.85
N THR A 4 -14.64 -2.35 -2.10
CA THR A 4 -14.71 -3.81 -1.97
C THR A 4 -13.73 -4.25 -0.90
N GLU A 5 -14.24 -4.84 0.19
CA GLU A 5 -13.38 -5.41 1.23
C GLU A 5 -12.65 -6.63 0.67
N THR A 6 -11.36 -6.73 0.97
CA THR A 6 -10.51 -7.83 0.53
C THR A 6 -10.63 -9.02 1.48
N LYS A 7 -9.88 -10.09 1.22
CA LYS A 7 -9.75 -11.20 2.20
C LYS A 7 -9.11 -10.77 3.53
N LEU A 8 -8.44 -9.62 3.58
CA LEU A 8 -7.84 -9.09 4.80
C LEU A 8 -8.79 -8.07 5.42
N LYS A 9 -9.33 -8.39 6.60
CA LYS A 9 -10.35 -7.58 7.28
C LYS A 9 -9.90 -6.13 7.49
N GLY A 10 -10.72 -5.19 7.00
CA GLY A 10 -10.49 -3.74 7.06
C GLY A 10 -9.64 -3.18 5.92
N CYS A 11 -9.14 -4.02 5.01
CA CYS A 11 -8.41 -3.60 3.82
C CYS A 11 -9.33 -3.61 2.61
N PHE A 12 -9.41 -2.49 1.89
CA PHE A 12 -10.41 -2.26 0.84
C PHE A 12 -9.77 -1.82 -0.47
N ILE A 13 -10.29 -2.33 -1.58
CA ILE A 13 -10.04 -1.79 -2.92
C ILE A 13 -11.09 -0.71 -3.18
N ILE A 14 -10.63 0.50 -3.52
CA ILE A 14 -11.50 1.63 -3.84
C ILE A 14 -11.46 1.89 -5.34
N GLU A 15 -12.62 1.91 -5.97
CA GLU A 15 -12.77 2.18 -7.40
C GLU A 15 -13.50 3.52 -7.61
N PRO A 16 -12.85 4.52 -8.23
CA PRO A 16 -13.48 5.80 -8.51
C PRO A 16 -14.48 5.68 -9.67
N SER A 17 -15.44 6.60 -9.70
CA SER A 17 -16.25 6.82 -10.90
C SER A 17 -15.51 7.80 -11.82
N VAL A 18 -15.03 7.31 -12.96
CA VAL A 18 -14.24 8.10 -13.92
C VAL A 18 -15.13 8.62 -15.04
N PHE A 19 -15.10 9.94 -15.24
CA PHE A 19 -15.82 10.63 -16.30
C PHE A 19 -14.83 11.02 -17.38
N GLN A 20 -15.08 10.59 -18.62
CA GLN A 20 -14.20 10.84 -19.76
C GLN A 20 -14.91 11.72 -20.80
N ASP A 21 -14.16 12.61 -21.43
CA ASP A 21 -14.58 13.39 -22.59
C ASP A 21 -13.36 13.75 -23.48
N ASP A 22 -13.58 14.46 -24.58
CA ASP A 22 -12.53 14.80 -25.55
C ASP A 22 -11.36 15.62 -24.96
N ARG A 23 -11.51 16.19 -23.76
CA ARG A 23 -10.46 16.94 -23.05
C ARG A 23 -9.60 16.05 -22.15
N GLY A 24 -10.05 14.82 -21.86
CA GLY A 24 -9.37 13.88 -20.97
C GLY A 24 -10.34 13.19 -20.02
N TYR A 25 -9.97 13.12 -18.73
CA TYR A 25 -10.80 12.51 -17.70
C TYR A 25 -10.85 13.34 -16.42
N PHE A 26 -11.92 13.16 -15.66
CA PHE A 26 -12.10 13.70 -14.33
C PHE A 26 -12.63 12.61 -13.40
N PHE A 27 -12.15 12.58 -12.16
CA PHE A 27 -12.78 11.82 -11.08
C PHE A 27 -12.46 12.45 -9.72
N GLU A 28 -13.39 12.32 -8.79
CA GLU A 28 -13.14 12.62 -7.38
C GLU A 28 -12.22 11.56 -6.79
N SER A 29 -10.93 11.87 -6.68
CA SER A 29 -9.94 10.92 -6.16
C SER A 29 -10.08 10.64 -4.67
N TYR A 30 -10.65 11.56 -3.90
CA TYR A 30 -10.94 11.34 -2.49
C TYR A 30 -12.02 12.30 -2.01
N ASN A 31 -12.95 11.76 -1.22
CA ASN A 31 -13.93 12.52 -0.47
C ASN A 31 -14.13 11.84 0.88
N GLN A 32 -13.88 12.58 1.96
CA GLN A 32 -13.84 12.01 3.30
C GLN A 32 -15.18 11.41 3.73
N GLN A 33 -16.29 12.07 3.42
CA GLN A 33 -17.62 11.58 3.79
C GLN A 33 -17.94 10.30 3.02
N THR A 34 -17.77 10.32 1.69
CA THR A 34 -18.01 9.14 0.84
C THR A 34 -17.12 7.98 1.26
N PHE A 35 -15.82 8.23 1.45
CA PHE A 35 -14.85 7.21 1.85
C PHE A 35 -15.21 6.57 3.19
N ASN A 36 -15.43 7.38 4.25
CA ASN A 36 -15.76 6.88 5.58
C ASN A 36 -17.07 6.09 5.60
N ASN A 37 -18.07 6.52 4.83
CA ASN A 37 -19.34 5.80 4.68
C ASN A 37 -19.13 4.44 3.99
N LEU A 38 -18.34 4.40 2.93
CA LEU A 38 -18.07 3.18 2.16
C LEU A 38 -17.31 2.12 2.98
N ILE A 39 -16.34 2.53 3.81
CA ILE A 39 -15.57 1.60 4.65
C ILE A 39 -16.17 1.38 6.05
N GLY A 40 -17.25 2.10 6.40
CA GLY A 40 -17.90 2.03 7.70
C GLY A 40 -17.04 2.48 8.89
N LYS A 41 -16.04 3.34 8.65
CA LYS A 41 -15.08 3.79 9.67
C LYS A 41 -14.69 5.25 9.46
N LEU A 42 -14.51 5.98 10.56
CA LEU A 42 -13.95 7.33 10.52
C LEU A 42 -12.42 7.25 10.39
N VAL A 43 -11.90 7.76 9.28
CA VAL A 43 -10.47 7.93 9.02
C VAL A 43 -10.20 9.40 8.67
N ASN A 44 -9.18 9.96 9.29
CA ASN A 44 -8.77 11.34 9.10
C ASN A 44 -7.32 11.35 8.60
N PHE A 45 -7.15 11.53 7.28
CA PHE A 45 -5.81 11.66 6.70
C PHE A 45 -5.19 13.01 7.06
N VAL A 46 -3.94 13.00 7.51
CA VAL A 46 -3.21 14.18 8.01
C VAL A 46 -1.90 14.44 7.25
N GLN A 47 -1.51 13.51 6.37
CA GLN A 47 -0.27 13.60 5.61
C GLN A 47 -0.47 13.02 4.22
N ASP A 48 0.04 13.72 3.21
CA ASP A 48 0.13 13.28 1.83
C ASP A 48 1.60 13.07 1.46
N ASN A 49 1.88 11.98 0.77
CA ASN A 49 3.22 11.63 0.31
C ASN A 49 3.15 11.24 -1.18
N GLU A 50 4.27 11.43 -1.88
CA GLU A 50 4.44 11.01 -3.26
C GLU A 50 5.85 10.48 -3.47
N SER A 51 5.98 9.46 -4.31
CA SER A 51 7.27 8.95 -4.76
C SER A 51 7.26 8.72 -6.27
N PHE A 52 8.41 8.97 -6.88
CA PHE A 52 8.72 8.61 -8.25
C PHE A 52 9.76 7.49 -8.23
N SER A 53 9.55 6.44 -9.02
CA SER A 53 10.45 5.27 -9.04
C SER A 53 10.51 4.65 -10.43
N SER A 54 11.66 4.08 -10.79
CA SER A 54 11.88 3.33 -12.02
C SER A 54 11.45 1.86 -11.88
N ARG A 55 11.28 1.17 -13.00
CA ARG A 55 11.03 -0.28 -13.06
C ARG A 55 11.96 -1.06 -12.14
N GLY A 56 11.42 -2.07 -11.46
CA GLY A 56 12.18 -2.98 -10.61
C GLY A 56 12.44 -2.46 -9.21
N VAL A 57 12.18 -1.18 -8.93
CA VAL A 57 12.21 -0.66 -7.56
C VAL A 57 11.13 -1.36 -6.73
N ILE A 58 11.54 -1.87 -5.57
CA ILE A 58 10.67 -2.40 -4.54
C ILE A 58 10.84 -1.53 -3.29
N ARG A 59 9.74 -1.02 -2.76
CA ARG A 59 9.71 -0.28 -1.48
C ARG A 59 8.85 -1.06 -0.51
N GLY A 60 9.40 -1.41 0.64
CA GLY A 60 8.66 -2.13 1.68
C GLY A 60 9.35 -3.41 2.16
N LEU A 61 8.72 -4.16 3.06
CA LEU A 61 7.39 -3.88 3.64
C LEU A 61 7.52 -2.97 4.86
N HIS A 62 6.76 -1.88 4.92
CA HIS A 62 6.89 -0.85 5.97
C HIS A 62 5.63 -0.67 6.80
N PHE A 63 5.81 -0.37 8.07
CA PHE A 63 4.76 0.03 9.00
C PHE A 63 5.30 0.92 10.13
N GLN A 64 4.40 1.53 10.89
CA GLN A 64 4.72 2.18 12.15
C GLN A 64 4.03 1.45 13.30
N GLU A 65 4.68 1.40 14.46
CA GLU A 65 4.20 0.69 15.64
C GLU A 65 3.36 1.54 16.60
N GLY A 66 2.59 0.85 17.45
CA GLY A 66 1.87 1.43 18.59
C GLY A 66 0.96 2.60 18.21
N GLU A 67 1.01 3.66 19.02
CA GLU A 67 0.22 4.89 18.82
C GLU A 67 0.56 5.64 17.52
N PHE A 68 1.70 5.33 16.90
CA PHE A 68 2.15 5.92 15.64
C PHE A 68 1.76 5.08 14.42
N ALA A 69 1.06 3.96 14.58
CA ALA A 69 0.58 3.17 13.46
C ALA A 69 -0.23 4.02 12.46
N GLN A 70 -0.03 3.76 11.18
CA GLN A 70 -0.64 4.49 10.06
C GLN A 70 -1.55 3.57 9.25
N ALA A 71 -2.76 4.04 8.98
CA ALA A 71 -3.51 3.59 7.82
C ALA A 71 -3.06 4.40 6.60
N LYS A 72 -3.09 3.76 5.43
CA LYS A 72 -2.70 4.36 4.16
C LYS A 72 -3.83 4.25 3.15
N LEU A 73 -4.07 5.29 2.36
CA LEU A 73 -4.84 5.21 1.12
C LEU A 73 -3.89 5.50 -0.04
N VAL A 74 -3.62 4.49 -0.85
CA VAL A 74 -2.54 4.50 -1.84
C VAL A 74 -3.08 4.38 -3.26
N ARG A 75 -2.42 5.02 -4.24
CA ARG A 75 -2.78 4.93 -5.65
C ARG A 75 -1.60 5.24 -6.58
N VAL A 76 -1.75 4.87 -7.85
CA VAL A 76 -0.82 5.25 -8.92
C VAL A 76 -1.39 6.40 -9.73
N ILE A 77 -0.61 7.46 -9.88
CA ILE A 77 -0.94 8.62 -10.72
C ILE A 77 -0.49 8.37 -12.16
N LYS A 78 0.71 7.80 -12.33
CA LYS A 78 1.35 7.49 -13.62
C LYS A 78 2.03 6.12 -13.55
N GLY A 79 1.97 5.32 -14.61
CA GLY A 79 2.57 3.98 -14.67
C GLY A 79 1.75 2.90 -13.97
N SER A 80 2.44 1.87 -13.47
CA SER A 80 1.84 0.72 -12.79
C SER A 80 2.74 0.18 -11.68
N VAL A 81 2.13 -0.30 -10.60
CA VAL A 81 2.79 -1.01 -9.52
C VAL A 81 1.99 -2.26 -9.13
N LEU A 82 2.68 -3.27 -8.60
CA LEU A 82 2.05 -4.28 -7.76
C LEU A 82 2.09 -3.77 -6.32
N ASP A 83 0.94 -3.42 -5.76
CA ASP A 83 0.81 -2.97 -4.37
C ASP A 83 0.46 -4.16 -3.45
N VAL A 84 1.15 -4.25 -2.32
CA VAL A 84 1.10 -5.39 -1.40
C VAL A 84 0.80 -4.92 0.01
N ALA A 85 -0.19 -5.55 0.64
CA ALA A 85 -0.52 -5.34 2.04
C ALA A 85 -0.48 -6.68 2.78
N VAL A 86 0.22 -6.70 3.92
CA VAL A 86 0.41 -7.87 4.78
C VAL A 86 -0.22 -7.59 6.14
N ASP A 87 -1.08 -8.49 6.59
CA ASP A 87 -1.70 -8.38 7.91
C ASP A 87 -0.70 -8.83 8.99
N ILE A 88 -0.29 -7.89 9.83
CA ILE A 88 0.69 -8.14 10.91
C ILE A 88 0.05 -8.01 12.30
N ARG A 89 -1.28 -8.04 12.40
CA ARG A 89 -2.00 -8.01 13.67
C ARG A 89 -1.97 -9.41 14.30
N LYS A 90 -1.27 -9.58 15.42
CA LYS A 90 -1.06 -10.90 16.07
C LYS A 90 -2.33 -11.70 16.34
N ASP A 91 -3.42 -11.02 16.69
CA ASP A 91 -4.71 -11.66 17.00
C ASP A 91 -5.62 -11.83 15.77
N SER A 92 -5.15 -11.48 14.57
CA SER A 92 -5.93 -11.60 13.34
C SER A 92 -5.93 -13.04 12.82
N PRO A 93 -7.09 -13.57 12.39
CA PRO A 93 -7.15 -14.88 11.73
C PRO A 93 -6.39 -14.92 10.39
N THR A 94 -6.04 -13.74 9.84
CA THR A 94 -5.25 -13.59 8.61
C THR A 94 -3.83 -13.11 8.88
N PHE A 95 -3.31 -13.20 10.11
CA PHE A 95 -1.91 -12.86 10.42
C PHE A 95 -0.93 -13.56 9.47
N GLY A 96 0.02 -12.81 8.93
CA GLY A 96 1.02 -13.29 7.96
C GLY A 96 0.47 -13.50 6.55
N GLN A 97 -0.82 -13.32 6.32
CA GLN A 97 -1.39 -13.36 4.97
C GLN A 97 -1.28 -12.01 4.28
N HIS A 98 -1.17 -12.05 2.96
CA HIS A 98 -1.08 -10.85 2.13
C HIS A 98 -2.11 -10.84 1.00
N ILE A 99 -2.37 -9.64 0.48
CA ILE A 99 -2.94 -9.41 -0.85
C ILE A 99 -1.91 -8.70 -1.71
N ALA A 100 -2.01 -8.90 -3.02
CA ALA A 100 -1.24 -8.17 -4.02
C ALA A 100 -2.22 -7.74 -5.11
N ILE A 101 -2.25 -6.45 -5.43
CA ILE A 101 -3.12 -5.91 -6.48
C ILE A 101 -2.35 -4.98 -7.39
N GLU A 102 -2.72 -4.97 -8.67
CA GLU A 102 -2.14 -4.05 -9.62
C GLU A 102 -2.86 -2.69 -9.55
N LEU A 103 -2.12 -1.64 -9.24
CA LEU A 103 -2.59 -0.26 -9.28
C LEU A 103 -1.95 0.43 -10.47
N THR A 104 -2.76 1.02 -11.35
CA THR A 104 -2.26 1.64 -12.57
C THR A 104 -2.88 2.99 -12.83
N GLU A 105 -2.22 3.77 -13.67
CA GLU A 105 -2.80 5.00 -14.18
C GLU A 105 -4.04 4.76 -15.04
N GLU A 106 -4.28 3.58 -15.60
CA GLU A 106 -5.49 3.31 -16.37
C GLU A 106 -6.65 2.92 -15.47
N ASN A 107 -6.41 2.01 -14.51
CA ASN A 107 -7.49 1.48 -13.67
C ASN A 107 -7.93 2.46 -12.57
N LYS A 108 -7.07 3.44 -12.21
CA LYS A 108 -7.29 4.47 -11.20
C LYS A 108 -7.72 3.93 -9.82
N ARG A 109 -7.49 2.64 -9.56
CA ARG A 109 -7.83 1.97 -8.30
C ARG A 109 -6.96 2.54 -7.18
N GLN A 110 -7.48 2.40 -5.97
CA GLN A 110 -6.74 2.69 -4.75
C GLN A 110 -6.81 1.50 -3.81
N LEU A 111 -5.80 1.33 -2.98
CA LEU A 111 -5.84 0.41 -1.85
C LEU A 111 -5.92 1.19 -0.55
N PHE A 112 -6.91 0.88 0.27
CA PHE A 112 -6.90 1.29 1.67
C PHE A 112 -6.28 0.17 2.51
N VAL A 113 -5.13 0.48 3.10
CA VAL A 113 -4.40 -0.38 4.02
C VAL A 113 -4.64 0.13 5.45
N PRO A 114 -5.32 -0.63 6.31
CA PRO A 114 -5.62 -0.15 7.66
C PRO A 114 -4.38 -0.21 8.57
N ARG A 115 -4.44 0.46 9.73
CA ARG A 115 -3.41 0.35 10.77
C ARG A 115 -3.17 -1.11 11.16
N GLY A 116 -1.93 -1.44 11.51
CA GLY A 116 -1.52 -2.80 11.86
C GLY A 116 -1.20 -3.69 10.66
N PHE A 117 -0.89 -3.10 9.51
CA PHE A 117 -0.47 -3.80 8.30
C PHE A 117 0.93 -3.33 7.90
N ALA A 118 1.73 -4.24 7.35
CA ALA A 118 2.91 -3.89 6.58
C ALA A 118 2.52 -3.65 5.12
N HIS A 119 3.11 -2.63 4.49
CA HIS A 119 2.74 -2.21 3.14
C HIS A 119 3.99 -1.99 2.28
N GLY A 120 3.92 -2.36 1.01
CA GLY A 120 4.96 -2.10 0.03
C GLY A 120 4.46 -2.24 -1.39
N PHE A 121 5.31 -1.91 -2.36
CA PHE A 121 4.99 -2.06 -3.78
C PHE A 121 6.23 -2.32 -4.62
N SER A 122 6.04 -2.92 -5.80
CA SER A 122 7.04 -3.04 -6.87
C SER A 122 6.60 -2.28 -8.11
N VAL A 123 7.54 -1.58 -8.77
CA VAL A 123 7.25 -0.80 -9.99
C VAL A 123 7.30 -1.68 -11.23
N LEU A 124 6.17 -1.82 -11.92
CA LEU A 124 6.01 -2.71 -13.08
C LEU A 124 6.28 -2.00 -14.41
N SER A 125 5.86 -0.74 -14.56
CA SER A 125 6.16 0.09 -15.74
C SER A 125 7.59 0.65 -15.69
N ASP A 126 8.04 1.28 -16.78
CA ASP A 126 9.35 1.95 -16.84
C ASP A 126 9.55 2.94 -15.69
N THR A 127 8.49 3.69 -15.36
CA THR A 127 8.43 4.59 -14.21
C THR A 127 7.04 4.58 -13.59
N ALA A 128 6.92 4.90 -12.30
CA ALA A 128 5.64 5.13 -11.65
C ALA A 128 5.68 6.35 -10.71
N ILE A 129 4.57 7.09 -10.66
CA ILE A 129 4.27 8.08 -9.62
C ILE A 129 3.25 7.46 -8.67
N PHE A 130 3.69 7.15 -7.46
CA PHE A 130 2.89 6.54 -6.42
C PHE A 130 2.56 7.57 -5.34
N SER A 131 1.27 7.77 -5.07
CA SER A 131 0.77 8.78 -4.14
C SER A 131 -0.02 8.11 -3.02
N TYR A 132 0.18 8.57 -1.79
CA TYR A 132 -0.51 7.99 -0.64
C TYR A 132 -0.79 8.99 0.48
N LYS A 133 -1.93 8.78 1.11
CA LYS A 133 -2.39 9.50 2.30
C LYS A 133 -2.12 8.66 3.54
N CYS A 134 -1.71 9.27 4.65
CA CYS A 134 -1.58 8.63 5.96
C CYS A 134 -2.51 9.26 7.01
N ASP A 135 -3.09 8.44 7.87
CA ASP A 135 -3.99 8.89 8.96
C ASP A 135 -3.27 9.23 10.27
N ASN A 136 -1.93 9.25 10.23
CA ASN A 136 -1.08 9.63 11.35
C ASN A 136 0.24 10.21 10.81
N PHE A 137 0.97 10.95 11.62
CA PHE A 137 2.24 11.56 11.22
C PHE A 137 3.38 10.54 11.15
N TYR A 138 4.37 10.82 10.30
CA TYR A 138 5.60 10.05 10.28
C TYR A 138 6.35 10.14 11.62
N ASN A 139 6.80 8.99 12.13
CA ASN A 139 7.64 8.90 13.31
C ASN A 139 8.77 7.90 13.06
N LYS A 140 9.98 8.42 12.90
CA LYS A 140 11.20 7.64 12.64
C LYS A 140 11.47 6.57 13.72
N ASN A 141 11.16 6.84 14.98
CA ASN A 141 11.45 5.92 16.09
C ASN A 141 10.43 4.77 16.17
N ALA A 142 9.25 4.95 15.59
CA ALA A 142 8.21 3.93 15.54
C ALA A 142 8.20 3.18 14.19
N GLU A 143 9.09 3.55 13.27
CA GLU A 143 9.17 2.95 11.96
C GLU A 143 9.82 1.57 12.04
N ALA A 144 9.17 0.59 11.41
CA ALA A 144 9.66 -0.77 11.31
C ALA A 144 9.31 -1.35 9.93
N GLY A 145 9.81 -2.56 9.67
CA GLY A 145 9.55 -3.22 8.41
C GLY A 145 9.86 -4.71 8.42
N ILE A 146 9.40 -5.37 7.37
CA ILE A 146 9.67 -6.79 7.09
C ILE A 146 10.36 -6.87 5.75
N LEU A 147 11.33 -7.78 5.65
CA LEU A 147 12.07 -8.06 4.44
C LEU A 147 11.12 -8.44 3.30
N TYR A 148 11.28 -7.79 2.14
CA TYR A 148 10.36 -7.96 1.00
C TYR A 148 10.31 -9.42 0.48
N ASN A 149 11.45 -10.13 0.51
CA ASN A 149 11.59 -11.50 0.04
C ASN A 149 11.55 -12.53 1.18
N ASP A 150 10.87 -12.20 2.28
CA ASP A 150 10.55 -13.17 3.32
C ASP A 150 9.80 -14.37 2.72
N GLN A 151 10.43 -15.55 2.84
CA GLN A 151 9.90 -16.80 2.29
C GLN A 151 8.58 -17.23 2.94
N SER A 152 8.32 -16.83 4.19
CA SER A 152 7.06 -17.13 4.88
C SER A 152 5.87 -16.36 4.30
N LEU A 153 6.12 -15.17 3.73
CA LEU A 153 5.10 -14.35 3.08
C LEU A 153 4.86 -14.78 1.63
N ASN A 154 5.89 -15.32 0.96
CA ASN A 154 5.83 -15.86 -0.41
C ASN A 154 5.13 -14.91 -1.41
N ILE A 155 5.53 -13.63 -1.40
CA ILE A 155 4.97 -12.60 -2.28
C ILE A 155 5.62 -12.70 -3.66
N ASP A 156 4.80 -12.89 -4.70
CA ASP A 156 5.24 -12.76 -6.09
C ASP A 156 5.25 -11.28 -6.50
N TRP A 157 6.40 -10.63 -6.34
CA TRP A 157 6.59 -9.21 -6.65
C TRP A 157 6.50 -8.85 -8.14
N LYS A 158 6.35 -9.83 -9.04
CA LYS A 158 6.34 -9.63 -10.51
C LYS A 158 7.59 -8.94 -11.08
N ILE A 159 8.67 -8.92 -10.29
CA ILE A 159 9.99 -8.41 -10.65
C ILE A 159 10.97 -9.56 -10.49
N LYS A 160 11.82 -9.76 -11.50
CA LYS A 160 12.86 -10.79 -11.41
C LYS A 160 13.88 -10.39 -10.34
N PRO A 161 14.46 -11.33 -9.56
CA PRO A 161 15.43 -11.00 -8.52
C PRO A 161 16.60 -10.12 -8.99
N GLU A 162 17.07 -10.32 -10.23
CA GLU A 162 18.14 -9.52 -10.83
C GLU A 162 17.73 -8.08 -11.23
N GLU A 163 16.44 -7.81 -11.38
CA GLU A 163 15.88 -6.48 -11.67
C GLU A 163 15.51 -5.72 -10.37
N ALA A 164 15.44 -6.42 -9.23
CA ALA A 164 14.98 -5.88 -7.96
C ALA A 164 15.96 -4.83 -7.41
N GLN A 165 15.45 -3.62 -7.20
CA GLN A 165 16.20 -2.49 -6.66
C GLN A 165 15.59 -2.08 -5.32
N LEU A 166 16.38 -2.17 -4.26
CA LEU A 166 15.97 -1.88 -2.89
C LEU A 166 16.85 -0.80 -2.29
N SER A 167 16.32 -0.10 -1.28
CA SER A 167 17.15 0.78 -0.46
C SER A 167 18.03 -0.02 0.50
N GLU A 168 19.13 0.58 0.98
CA GLU A 168 19.99 -0.04 2.00
C GLU A 168 19.20 -0.44 3.25
N LYS A 169 18.19 0.36 3.61
CA LYS A 169 17.32 0.10 4.75
C LYS A 169 16.43 -1.12 4.53
N ASP A 170 15.91 -1.33 3.32
CA ASP A 170 14.98 -2.42 3.02
C ASP A 170 15.68 -3.78 2.95
N ILE A 171 16.97 -3.79 2.59
CA ILE A 171 17.79 -5.01 2.47
C ILE A 171 18.09 -5.62 3.84
N ILE A 172 18.13 -4.81 4.90
CA ILE A 172 18.50 -5.24 6.26
C ILE A 172 17.29 -5.46 7.18
N LEU A 173 16.06 -5.39 6.65
CA LEU A 173 14.86 -5.65 7.45
C LEU A 173 14.82 -7.12 7.91
N PRO A 174 14.25 -7.39 9.09
CA PRO A 174 14.06 -8.76 9.58
C PRO A 174 12.95 -9.47 8.80
N THR A 175 12.93 -10.80 8.86
CA THR A 175 11.75 -11.58 8.46
C THR A 175 10.62 -11.38 9.46
N LEU A 176 9.37 -11.62 9.06
CA LEU A 176 8.16 -11.65 9.87
C LEU A 176 8.38 -12.51 11.12
N GLU A 177 8.95 -13.71 10.93
CA GLU A 177 9.21 -14.64 12.02
C GLU A 177 10.21 -14.05 13.02
N VAL A 178 11.30 -13.41 12.55
CA VAL A 178 12.30 -12.80 13.42
C VAL A 178 11.73 -11.58 14.14
N TYR A 179 10.90 -10.77 13.48
CA TYR A 179 10.33 -9.57 14.05
C TYR A 179 9.28 -9.85 15.14
N PHE A 180 8.50 -10.92 14.98
CA PHE A 180 7.39 -11.25 15.88
C PHE A 180 7.67 -12.37 16.89
N LYS A 181 8.88 -12.95 16.88
CA LYS A 181 9.42 -13.78 17.97
C LYS A 181 9.61 -12.97 19.25
#